data_AF-A0A6A9QEQ6-F1
#
_entry.id   AF-A0A6A9QEQ6-F1
#
_cell.length_a   1.000
_cell.length_b   1.000
_cell.length_c   1.000
_cell.angle_alpha   90.00
_cell.angle_beta   90.00
_cell.angle_gamma   90.00
#
_symmetry.space_group_name_H-M   'P 1'
#
loop_
_entity.id
_entity.type
_entity.pdbx_description
1 polymer ?
#
loop_
_entity_poly.entity_id
_entity_poly.type
_entity_poly.pdbx_seq_one_letter_code
_entity_poly.pdbx_strand_id
1 'polypeptide(L)'
;MGFNCPVCGKAFGSMTGLRKHFRKNHSNLDRCPVCNKKVNNLAKHVMRMKDEDHQVLWYLYNNLRGLRNKELKTRIRMIAKEKLSRGSTEVHFKSIIFSFSNNFAHFKF
;
A
#
# COMPACT_ATOMS: atom_id res chain seq x y z
N MET A 1 -1.53 17.02 -12.28
CA MET A 1 -1.54 15.66 -11.70
C MET A 1 -1.21 15.74 -10.22
N GLY A 2 -2.02 15.13 -9.36
CA GLY A 2 -1.76 15.05 -7.91
C GLY A 2 -1.47 13.61 -7.49
N PHE A 3 -0.86 13.41 -6.32
CA PHE A 3 -0.65 12.11 -5.72
C PHE A 3 -1.45 11.97 -4.42
N ASN A 4 -2.24 10.91 -4.28
CA ASN A 4 -3.10 10.69 -3.12
C ASN A 4 -2.46 9.72 -2.12
N CYS A 5 -2.64 10.01 -0.84
CA CYS A 5 -2.25 9.08 0.22
C CYS A 5 -3.21 7.89 0.25
N PRO A 6 -2.71 6.63 0.20
CA PRO A 6 -3.57 5.45 0.23
C PRO A 6 -4.17 5.18 1.63
N VAL A 7 -3.72 5.91 2.66
CA VAL A 7 -4.21 5.75 4.05
C VAL A 7 -5.29 6.77 4.40
N CYS A 8 -5.08 8.05 4.05
CA CYS A 8 -6.00 9.14 4.44
C CYS A 8 -6.60 9.90 3.25
N GLY A 9 -6.28 9.53 2.01
CA GLY A 9 -6.79 10.17 0.80
C GLY A 9 -6.20 11.56 0.47
N LYS A 10 -5.41 12.17 1.36
CA LYS A 10 -4.85 13.52 1.17
C LYS A 10 -4.00 13.62 -0.11
N ALA A 11 -4.26 14.65 -0.91
CA ALA A 11 -3.57 14.89 -2.17
C ALA A 11 -2.32 15.77 -2.01
N PHE A 12 -1.29 15.52 -2.81
CA PHE A 12 -0.02 16.22 -2.83
C PHE A 12 0.40 16.54 -4.27
N GLY A 13 0.99 17.71 -4.51
CA GLY A 13 1.51 18.09 -5.84
C GLY A 13 2.77 17.35 -6.27
N SER A 14 3.39 16.57 -5.38
CA SER A 14 4.58 15.78 -5.70
C SER A 14 4.67 14.48 -4.91
N MET A 15 5.29 13.47 -5.51
CA MET A 15 5.54 12.18 -4.88
C MET A 15 6.45 12.31 -3.64
N THR A 16 7.43 13.23 -3.67
CA THR A 16 8.26 13.51 -2.49
C THR A 16 7.46 14.11 -1.35
N GLY A 17 6.49 15.00 -1.63
CA GLY A 17 5.56 15.51 -0.63
C GLY A 17 4.73 14.41 0.01
N LEU A 18 4.17 13.51 -0.81
CA LEU A 18 3.40 12.35 -0.34
C LEU A 18 4.23 11.42 0.55
N ARG A 19 5.46 11.06 0.13
CA ARG A 19 6.36 10.21 0.95
C ARG A 19 6.69 10.84 2.30
N LYS A 20 7.01 12.14 2.33
CA LYS A 20 7.27 12.87 3.58
C LYS A 20 6.06 12.84 4.50
N HIS A 21 4.87 13.08 3.95
CA HIS A 21 3.62 13.00 4.69
C HIS A 21 3.38 11.59 5.26
N PHE A 22 3.53 10.54 4.44
CA PHE A 22 3.34 9.16 4.88
C PHE A 22 4.29 8.81 6.03
N ARG A 23 5.58 9.13 5.89
CA ARG A 23 6.56 8.87 6.95
C ARG A 23 6.28 9.62 8.26
N LYS A 24 5.67 10.80 8.21
CA LYS A 24 5.35 11.60 9.41
C LYS A 24 4.05 11.16 10.09
N ASN A 25 3.05 10.72 9.32
CA ASN A 25 1.69 10.50 9.83
C ASN A 25 1.26 9.02 9.88
N HIS A 26 1.91 8.15 9.11
CA HIS A 26 1.47 6.76 8.88
C HIS A 26 2.60 5.73 9.04
N SER A 27 3.76 6.15 9.55
CA SER A 27 4.92 5.26 9.77
C SER A 27 4.74 4.28 10.93
N ASN A 28 3.92 4.63 11.92
CA ASN A 28 3.75 3.91 13.18
C ASN A 28 2.34 3.32 13.35
N LEU A 29 1.68 2.92 12.26
CA LEU A 29 0.39 2.26 12.37
C LEU A 29 0.57 0.88 13.03
N ASP A 30 -0.35 0.55 13.93
CA ASP A 30 -0.45 -0.74 14.62
C ASP A 30 -1.12 -1.81 13.73
N ARG A 31 -1.74 -1.40 12.63
CA ARG A 31 -2.30 -2.27 11.59
C ARG A 31 -1.76 -1.91 10.21
N CYS A 32 -1.46 -2.93 9.42
CA CYS A 32 -1.04 -2.74 8.04
C CYS A 32 -2.22 -2.26 7.17
N PRO A 33 -2.12 -1.13 6.44
CA PRO A 33 -3.23 -0.64 5.61
C PRO A 33 -3.48 -1.47 4.35
N VAL A 34 -2.58 -2.39 3.99
CA VAL A 34 -2.72 -3.27 2.82
C VAL A 34 -3.43 -4.57 3.18
N CYS A 35 -2.98 -5.26 4.24
CA CYS A 35 -3.52 -6.58 4.61
C CYS A 35 -4.30 -6.60 5.93
N ASN A 36 -4.47 -5.44 6.58
CA ASN A 36 -5.18 -5.26 7.85
C ASN A 36 -4.66 -6.11 9.03
N LYS A 37 -3.46 -6.69 8.92
CA LYS A 37 -2.83 -7.43 10.02
C LYS A 37 -2.33 -6.49 11.11
N LYS A 38 -2.55 -6.87 12.37
CA LYS A 38 -1.93 -6.20 13.53
C LYS A 38 -0.43 -6.45 13.53
N VAL A 39 0.36 -5.39 13.64
CA VAL A 39 1.82 -5.41 13.54
C VAL A 39 2.44 -4.54 14.62
N ASN A 40 3.50 -5.04 15.26
CA ASN A 40 4.24 -4.27 16.26
C ASN A 40 5.20 -3.25 15.61
N ASN A 41 5.55 -3.47 14.34
CA ASN A 41 6.39 -2.57 13.56
C ASN A 41 6.02 -2.68 12.09
N LEU A 42 5.35 -1.64 11.57
CA LEU A 42 4.89 -1.61 10.18
C LEU A 42 6.06 -1.73 9.20
N ALA A 43 7.17 -1.04 9.44
CA ALA A 43 8.33 -1.06 8.55
C ALA A 43 8.92 -2.47 8.39
N LYS A 44 9.11 -3.19 9.50
CA LYS A 44 9.63 -4.56 9.50
C LYS A 44 8.66 -5.52 8.82
N HIS A 45 7.36 -5.35 9.03
CA HIS A 45 6.33 -6.14 8.36
C HIS A 45 6.42 -5.95 6.84
N VAL A 46 6.30 -4.70 6.38
CA VAL A 46 6.22 -4.35 4.95
C VAL A 46 7.50 -4.72 4.20
N MET A 47 8.68 -4.57 4.81
CA MET A 47 9.96 -4.94 4.19
C MET A 47 10.07 -6.44 3.86
N ARG A 48 9.40 -7.31 4.61
CA ARG A 48 9.44 -8.76 4.40
C ARG A 48 8.44 -9.25 3.35
N MET A 49 7.47 -8.42 2.98
CA MET A 49 6.42 -8.77 2.03
C MET A 49 6.94 -8.69 0.60
N LYS A 50 6.51 -9.62 -0.24
CA LYS A 50 6.90 -9.69 -1.66
C LYS A 50 5.83 -9.13 -2.61
N ASP A 51 4.64 -8.82 -2.09
CA ASP A 51 3.52 -8.31 -2.87
C ASP A 51 3.75 -6.86 -3.32
N GLU A 52 3.23 -6.52 -4.50
CA GLU A 52 3.39 -5.18 -5.09
C GLU A 52 2.81 -4.09 -4.18
N ASP A 53 1.66 -4.32 -3.54
CA ASP A 53 1.01 -3.34 -2.66
C ASP A 53 1.85 -3.02 -1.42
N HIS A 54 2.42 -4.04 -0.79
CA HIS A 54 3.35 -3.84 0.31
C HIS A 54 4.64 -3.17 -0.16
N GLN A 55 5.14 -3.48 -1.36
CA GLN A 55 6.31 -2.80 -1.91
C GLN A 55 6.04 -1.33 -2.25
N VAL A 56 4.83 -0.96 -2.69
CA VAL A 56 4.40 0.43 -2.85
C VAL A 56 4.37 1.13 -1.49
N LEU A 57 3.89 0.45 -0.44
CA LEU A 57 3.95 0.97 0.92
C LEU A 57 5.41 1.15 1.41
N TRP A 58 6.31 0.23 1.07
CA TRP A 58 7.75 0.35 1.34
C TRP A 58 8.39 1.51 0.57
N TYR A 59 7.94 1.76 -0.67
CA TYR A 59 8.34 2.92 -1.45
C TYR A 59 7.92 4.23 -0.76
N LEU A 60 6.70 4.29 -0.21
CA LEU A 60 6.22 5.44 0.56
C LEU A 60 7.01 5.65 1.86
N TYR A 61 7.34 4.57 2.55
CA TYR A 61 8.06 4.61 3.82
C TYR A 61 9.54 5.03 3.66
N ASN A 62 10.27 4.39 2.73
CA ASN A 62 11.73 4.48 2.64
C ASN A 62 12.29 4.52 1.20
N ASN A 63 11.47 4.79 0.18
CA ASN A 63 11.92 4.85 -1.21
C ASN A 63 12.62 3.57 -1.69
N LEU A 64 12.19 2.41 -1.20
CA LEU A 64 12.78 1.10 -1.53
C LEU A 64 14.27 1.00 -1.14
N ARG A 65 14.69 1.65 -0.06
CA ARG A 65 16.03 1.45 0.50
C ARG A 65 16.22 -0.04 0.84
N GLY A 66 17.37 -0.59 0.46
CA GLY A 66 17.70 -2.02 0.66
C GLY A 66 17.29 -2.95 -0.48
N LEU A 67 16.42 -2.52 -1.41
CA LEU A 67 16.10 -3.33 -2.59
C LEU A 67 17.25 -3.28 -3.61
N ARG A 68 17.96 -4.41 -3.77
CA ARG A 68 19.12 -4.56 -4.67
C ARG A 68 18.73 -4.79 -6.13
N ASN A 69 17.62 -5.49 -6.38
CA ASN A 69 17.15 -5.76 -7.74
C ASN A 69 16.70 -4.45 -8.40
N LYS A 70 17.44 -4.00 -9.41
CA LYS A 70 17.21 -2.73 -10.12
C LYS A 70 15.93 -2.77 -10.95
N GLU A 71 15.65 -3.87 -11.62
CA GLU A 71 14.46 -4.06 -12.46
C GLU A 71 13.19 -3.99 -11.61
N LEU A 72 13.15 -4.76 -10.52
CA LEU A 72 12.04 -4.74 -9.57
C LEU A 72 11.86 -3.34 -8.95
N LYS A 73 12.96 -2.66 -8.61
CA LYS A 73 12.91 -1.28 -8.09
C LYS A 73 12.31 -0.30 -9.08
N THR A 74 12.62 -0.44 -10.38
CA THR A 74 12.03 0.37 -11.44
C THR A 74 10.55 0.05 -11.61
N ARG A 75 10.18 -1.24 -11.66
CA ARG A 75 8.79 -1.70 -11.71
C ARG A 75 7.94 -1.12 -10.58
N ILE A 76 8.37 -1.26 -9.32
CA ILE A 76 7.63 -0.73 -8.17
C ILE A 76 7.45 0.78 -8.24
N ARG A 77 8.45 1.54 -8.73
CA ARG A 77 8.33 2.99 -8.88
C ARG A 77 7.29 3.38 -9.94
N MET A 78 7.18 2.61 -11.02
CA MET A 78 6.15 2.81 -12.04
C MET A 78 4.76 2.53 -11.45
N ILE A 79 4.59 1.37 -10.81
CA ILE A 79 3.34 0.97 -10.14
C ILE A 79 2.95 2.00 -9.07
N ALA A 80 3.90 2.46 -8.25
CA ALA A 80 3.62 3.47 -7.23
C ALA A 80 3.17 4.80 -7.83
N LYS A 81 3.77 5.23 -8.96
CA LYS A 81 3.31 6.44 -9.65
C LYS A 81 1.88 6.27 -10.17
N GLU A 82 1.57 5.14 -10.78
CA GLU A 82 0.24 4.82 -11.31
C GLU A 82 -0.81 4.77 -10.19
N LYS A 83 -0.63 3.87 -9.20
CA LYS A 83 -1.58 3.64 -8.10
C LYS A 83 -1.81 4.88 -7.24
N LEU A 84 -0.81 5.76 -7.10
CA LEU A 84 -0.90 6.95 -6.26
C LEU A 84 -1.30 8.19 -7.06
N SER A 85 -1.25 8.18 -8.39
CA SER A 85 -1.64 9.34 -9.21
C SER A 85 -3.16 9.54 -9.25
N ARG A 86 -3.58 10.81 -9.20
CA ARG A 86 -4.97 11.23 -9.33
C ARG A 86 -5.32 11.31 -10.83
N GLY A 87 -6.04 10.32 -11.35
CA GLY A 87 -6.53 10.37 -12.73
C GLY A 87 -6.61 9.06 -13.52
N SER A 88 -6.85 7.91 -12.89
CA SER A 88 -7.39 6.75 -13.62
C SER A 88 -8.80 6.51 -13.09
N THR A 89 -9.72 6.50 -14.04
CA THR A 89 -11.16 6.25 -13.97
C THR A 89 -11.55 5.09 -13.06
N GLU A 90 -12.85 5.02 -12.76
CA GLU A 90 -13.61 4.03 -11.99
C GLU A 90 -13.41 2.53 -12.37
N VAL A 91 -12.18 2.03 -12.49
CA VAL A 91 -11.90 0.65 -12.92
C VAL A 91 -10.91 -0.13 -12.05
N HIS A 92 -10.45 0.41 -10.91
CA HIS A 92 -9.62 -0.38 -9.98
C HIS A 92 -9.97 -0.21 -8.50
N PHE A 93 -11.26 -0.04 -8.21
CA PHE A 93 -11.82 -0.19 -6.85
C PHE A 93 -12.97 -1.21 -6.81
N LYS A 94 -12.95 -2.21 -7.70
CA LYS A 94 -13.83 -3.40 -7.67
C LYS A 94 -13.06 -4.71 -7.46
N SER A 95 -12.13 -4.73 -6.51
CA SER A 95 -11.69 -6.01 -5.91
C SER A 95 -11.64 -5.97 -4.37
N ILE A 96 -12.20 -4.94 -3.74
CA ILE A 96 -12.34 -4.85 -2.28
C ILE A 96 -13.82 -4.70 -1.89
N ILE A 97 -14.71 -5.40 -2.58
CA ILE A 97 -16.04 -5.82 -2.08
C ILE A 97 -16.34 -7.21 -2.67
N PHE A 98 -15.53 -8.23 -2.32
CA PHE A 98 -16.01 -9.62 -2.17
C PHE A 98 -14.92 -10.49 -1.53
N SER A 99 -14.67 -10.24 -0.25
CA SER A 99 -14.10 -11.26 0.63
C SER A 99 -14.63 -10.94 2.01
N PHE A 100 -15.83 -11.41 2.30
CA PHE A 100 -16.30 -11.92 3.60
C PHE A 100 -17.83 -12.04 3.60
N SER A 101 -18.30 -13.26 3.33
CA SER A 101 -19.54 -13.86 3.84
C SER A 101 -19.45 -15.33 3.44
N ASN A 102 -19.45 -16.35 4.27
CA ASN A 102 -19.47 -16.51 5.72
C ASN A 102 -18.90 -17.92 5.94
N ASN A 103 -18.10 -18.10 6.99
CA ASN A 103 -17.90 -19.43 7.54
C ASN A 103 -19.08 -19.66 8.49
N PHE A 104 -20.03 -20.55 8.16
CA PHE A 104 -20.87 -21.21 9.15
C PHE A 104 -21.55 -22.47 8.58
N ALA A 105 -21.72 -23.44 9.48
CA ALA A 105 -22.58 -24.61 9.41
C ALA A 105 -22.04 -25.86 8.70
N HIS A 106 -21.23 -26.60 9.47
CA HIS A 106 -21.41 -28.04 9.66
C HIS A 106 -22.88 -28.32 10.03
N PHE A 107 -23.68 -28.92 9.14
CA PHE A 107 -24.82 -29.73 9.55
C PHE A 107 -25.06 -30.89 8.58
N LYS A 108 -25.16 -32.03 9.25
CA LYS A 108 -25.40 -33.41 8.84
C LYS A 108 -26.83 -33.59 8.32
N PHE A 109 -27.00 -34.39 7.28
CA PHE A 109 -28.11 -35.35 7.14
C PHE A 109 -27.56 -36.62 6.52
#